data_AF-A0A3P8XM56-F1
#
_entry.id   AF-A0A3P8XM56-F1
#
_cell.length_a   1.000
_cell.length_b   1.000
_cell.length_c   1.000
_cell.angle_alpha   90.00
_cell.angle_beta   90.00
_cell.angle_gamma   90.00
#
_symmetry.space_group_name_H-M   'P 1'
#
loop_
_entity.id
_entity.type
_entity.pdbx_description
1 polymer ?
#
loop_
_entity_poly.entity_id
_entity_poly.type
_entity_poly.pdbx_seq_one_letter_code
_entity_poly.pdbx_strand_id
1 'polypeptide(L)'
;MLTLYLTVGQLPVLDYDGIQFTFTFSQKHVNHVVFRVSNNMATPCESSESTLRKRRFEQSKTTSNSDGNCSGDDEGACKYERKKKSFSLQTGTYWLTRIVLLRSIAFIYFVAFTVAYNQNKQLIGERGLMPCKDYLLSVKRYVGGKIDMSAFAYTPSILWFLDWTDMDANLDGISLVGMVVSGFVLVTGMANMVMMTTLWVLYHSLVSVGQLWYSFGWESQLLETGFLGIFLCPVWSLSQVPRRCPPSLISIWTFRWLIVRIMLGAGLIKIRGDRCWKDLTCMDFHYETQPVPNPMSYYMHQSPWWFHRFEVLSNHFIELIVPFFTFLRRRMCMVNGTLQVLFQVVLIVSGNLSFLNWLTIVPSLACFDDASLGFLFSSGRGAKQTVLDLQAEEAAGRTHKPTRGMLIRRVVNVALGVLIGYLSVPVVLNLLSSKQVMNTSFDPLRIVNTYGAFGSITKERAEVILQGTLSEDPKDPGAVWEEYQFVCKPGELTRRPCLISPYHYRLDWLIWFAAFQTYEQSEWVIHIAGRLLANDTSTLSLLEHNPFQGRENPRWVRGEHFKYKFSPLGSASAAQGKWWLRKRIGPYFPAVDLASLRGYFKSRNWLHPDL
;
A
#
# COMPACT_ATOMS: atom_id res chain seq x y z
N MET A 1 -25.30 -19.33 -23.18
CA MET A 1 -25.83 -18.03 -22.69
C MET A 1 -26.25 -18.21 -21.24
N LEU A 2 -25.27 -18.20 -20.33
CA LEU A 2 -25.50 -18.39 -18.88
C LEU A 2 -24.50 -17.47 -18.18
N THR A 3 -24.89 -16.21 -18.01
CA THR A 3 -24.09 -15.20 -17.34
C THR A 3 -24.40 -15.29 -15.86
N LEU A 4 -23.60 -16.04 -15.12
CA LEU A 4 -23.61 -16.04 -13.66
C LEU A 4 -23.01 -14.71 -13.18
N TYR A 5 -23.86 -13.81 -12.70
CA TYR A 5 -23.43 -12.66 -11.91
C TYR A 5 -23.15 -13.16 -10.48
N LEU A 6 -21.87 -13.32 -10.15
CA LEU A 6 -21.40 -13.49 -8.78
C LEU A 6 -21.38 -12.11 -8.11
N THR A 7 -22.40 -11.82 -7.32
CA THR A 7 -22.36 -10.72 -6.34
C THR A 7 -21.41 -11.13 -5.22
N VAL A 8 -20.15 -10.72 -5.32
CA VAL A 8 -19.15 -10.89 -4.26
C VAL A 8 -19.51 -9.95 -3.12
N GLY A 9 -19.84 -10.50 -1.95
CA GLY A 9 -20.02 -9.72 -0.73
C GLY A 9 -18.71 -9.04 -0.37
N GLN A 10 -18.64 -7.73 -0.56
CA GLN A 10 -17.50 -6.91 -0.16
C GLN A 10 -17.46 -6.85 1.38
N LEU A 11 -16.34 -7.28 1.97
CA LEU A 11 -15.98 -6.85 3.32
C LEU A 11 -15.86 -5.31 3.31
N PRO A 12 -16.37 -4.61 4.33
CA PRO A 12 -16.23 -3.16 4.40
C PRO A 12 -14.74 -2.81 4.45
N VAL A 13 -14.24 -2.25 3.36
CA VAL A 13 -13.00 -1.47 3.38
C VAL A 13 -13.34 -0.22 4.18
N LEU A 14 -12.52 0.11 5.18
CA LEU A 14 -12.64 1.39 5.85
C LEU A 14 -12.29 2.48 4.84
N ASP A 15 -13.31 3.07 4.25
CA ASP A 15 -13.18 4.30 3.51
C ASP A 15 -12.76 5.40 4.50
N TYR A 16 -11.79 6.23 4.10
CA TYR A 16 -11.36 7.42 4.84
C TYR A 16 -12.46 8.48 4.97
N ASP A 17 -13.62 8.22 4.38
CA ASP A 17 -14.79 9.06 4.42
C ASP A 17 -15.59 8.59 5.64
N GLY A 18 -15.76 9.47 6.64
CA GLY A 18 -16.62 9.27 7.81
C GLY A 18 -18.12 9.13 7.47
N ILE A 19 -18.45 8.35 6.44
CA ILE A 19 -19.76 7.91 5.99
C ILE A 19 -19.56 6.49 5.43
N GLN A 20 -19.66 5.46 6.27
CA GLN A 20 -20.01 4.14 5.75
C GLN A 20 -21.53 4.09 5.54
N PHE A 21 -21.94 3.80 4.31
CA PHE A 21 -23.30 3.41 4.04
C PHE A 21 -23.58 2.07 4.71
N THR A 22 -24.39 2.10 5.77
CA THR A 22 -25.03 0.91 6.31
C THR A 22 -25.94 0.34 5.23
N PHE A 23 -25.54 -0.75 4.56
CA PHE A 23 -26.47 -1.51 3.73
C PHE A 23 -27.38 -2.34 4.64
N THR A 24 -28.47 -1.73 5.08
CA THR A 24 -29.63 -2.47 5.61
C THR A 24 -30.28 -3.15 4.42
N PHE A 25 -30.15 -4.47 4.30
CA PHE A 25 -30.87 -5.25 3.29
C PHE A 25 -32.37 -5.16 3.56
N SER A 26 -33.09 -4.39 2.75
CA SER A 26 -34.53 -4.49 2.61
C SER A 26 -34.87 -4.95 1.20
N GLN A 27 -35.40 -6.17 1.12
CA GLN A 27 -35.96 -6.76 -0.09
C GLN A 27 -37.11 -5.88 -0.63
N LYS A 28 -37.01 -5.39 -1.87
CA LYS A 28 -38.00 -5.57 -2.97
C LYS A 28 -37.87 -4.51 -4.09
N HIS A 29 -38.21 -4.99 -5.29
CA HIS A 29 -38.57 -4.30 -6.53
C HIS A 29 -37.49 -3.84 -7.52
N VAL A 30 -37.28 -4.75 -8.48
CA VAL A 30 -36.82 -4.56 -9.87
C VAL A 30 -37.76 -3.61 -10.61
N ASN A 31 -37.23 -2.66 -11.38
CA ASN A 31 -37.93 -2.09 -12.54
C ASN A 31 -36.94 -1.75 -13.67
N HIS A 32 -37.35 -2.16 -14.88
CA HIS A 32 -36.67 -2.02 -16.16
C HIS A 32 -36.54 -0.56 -16.61
N VAL A 33 -35.42 -0.21 -17.27
CA VAL A 33 -35.35 0.95 -18.16
C VAL A 33 -34.71 0.53 -19.48
N VAL A 34 -35.48 0.74 -20.55
CA VAL A 34 -35.19 0.44 -21.97
C VAL A 34 -34.40 1.60 -22.58
N PHE A 35 -33.27 1.30 -23.25
CA PHE A 35 -32.55 2.29 -24.07
C PHE A 35 -33.07 2.27 -25.51
N ARG A 36 -33.49 3.44 -26.01
CA ARG A 36 -33.86 3.66 -27.41
C ARG A 36 -32.68 4.31 -28.13
N VAL A 37 -32.17 3.66 -29.17
CA VAL A 37 -31.16 4.20 -30.10
C VAL A 37 -31.90 4.84 -31.27
N SER A 38 -31.52 6.07 -31.64
CA SER A 38 -31.91 6.68 -32.91
C SER A 38 -30.66 7.01 -33.72
N ASN A 39 -30.48 6.30 -34.84
CA ASN A 39 -29.64 6.70 -35.96
C ASN A 39 -30.33 7.85 -36.71
N ASN A 40 -29.55 8.75 -37.30
CA ASN A 40 -29.86 9.27 -38.63
C ASN A 40 -28.57 9.64 -39.37
N MET A 41 -28.44 9.04 -40.55
CA MET A 41 -27.48 9.29 -41.63
C MET A 41 -28.10 10.32 -42.59
N ALA A 42 -27.28 11.18 -43.21
CA ALA A 42 -27.23 11.42 -44.67
C ALA A 42 -26.28 12.59 -45.06
N THR A 43 -25.16 12.21 -45.66
CA THR A 43 -24.46 12.66 -46.92
C THR A 43 -25.14 13.68 -47.88
N PRO A 44 -24.51 14.09 -49.02
CA PRO A 44 -23.12 14.54 -49.34
C PRO A 44 -23.07 15.72 -50.38
N CYS A 45 -21.85 16.20 -50.75
CA CYS A 45 -21.35 16.55 -52.13
C CYS A 45 -20.16 17.55 -52.08
N GLU A 46 -19.00 17.18 -52.67
CA GLU A 46 -18.34 17.77 -53.88
C GLU A 46 -17.59 19.11 -53.63
N SER A 47 -16.44 19.47 -54.21
CA SER A 47 -15.48 18.87 -55.16
C SER A 47 -14.20 19.76 -55.21
N SER A 48 -13.11 19.21 -55.78
CA SER A 48 -12.06 19.89 -56.59
C SER A 48 -10.80 20.55 -55.98
N GLU A 49 -9.65 19.96 -56.36
CA GLU A 49 -8.35 20.48 -56.86
C GLU A 49 -7.67 21.72 -56.19
N SER A 50 -6.37 21.75 -55.86
CA SER A 50 -5.23 21.67 -56.80
C SER A 50 -3.86 21.87 -56.10
N THR A 51 -2.80 21.37 -56.76
CA THR A 51 -1.39 21.88 -56.86
C THR A 51 -0.36 21.83 -55.70
N LEU A 52 0.54 20.83 -55.81
CA LEU A 52 2.00 20.92 -56.04
C LEU A 52 2.85 22.08 -55.43
N ARG A 53 3.88 21.70 -54.64
CA ARG A 53 5.27 22.20 -54.85
C ARG A 53 6.37 21.22 -54.36
N LYS A 54 7.13 20.71 -55.34
CA LYS A 54 8.55 20.24 -55.32
C LYS A 54 9.47 21.38 -54.81
N ARG A 55 10.76 21.27 -54.42
CA ARG A 55 11.91 20.33 -54.50
C ARG A 55 13.06 21.03 -53.73
N ARG A 56 14.04 20.31 -53.18
CA ARG A 56 15.45 20.39 -53.63
C ARG A 56 16.33 19.29 -53.01
N PHE A 57 17.28 18.86 -53.83
CA PHE A 57 18.22 17.74 -53.74
C PHE A 57 19.57 18.34 -54.18
N GLU A 58 20.68 17.93 -53.56
CA GLU A 58 22.08 17.90 -54.10
C GLU A 58 23.00 17.40 -52.95
N GLN A 59 23.63 16.21 -53.00
CA GLN A 59 24.86 15.79 -53.73
C GLN A 59 26.10 16.65 -53.37
N SER A 60 27.35 16.19 -53.26
CA SER A 60 28.05 14.89 -53.24
C SER A 60 29.56 15.22 -53.13
N LYS A 61 30.32 14.38 -52.41
CA LYS A 61 31.78 14.07 -52.49
C LYS A 61 32.79 15.06 -53.11
N THR A 62 33.93 15.19 -52.41
CA THR A 62 35.26 15.13 -53.04
C THR A 62 36.34 14.57 -52.09
N THR A 63 37.13 13.64 -52.63
CA THR A 63 38.34 12.99 -52.10
C THR A 63 39.60 13.79 -52.42
N SER A 64 40.64 13.71 -51.59
CA SER A 64 42.05 13.85 -52.02
C SER A 64 43.01 13.04 -51.13
N ASN A 65 43.96 12.38 -51.80
CA ASN A 65 45.01 11.49 -51.30
C ASN A 65 46.13 12.23 -50.56
N SER A 66 46.83 11.52 -49.66
CA SER A 66 48.29 11.39 -49.75
C SER A 66 48.77 10.17 -48.96
N ASP A 67 49.38 9.23 -49.68
CA ASP A 67 50.10 8.07 -49.15
C ASP A 67 51.47 8.50 -48.64
N GLY A 68 51.81 8.12 -47.42
CA GLY A 68 53.15 8.17 -46.85
C GLY A 68 53.48 6.80 -46.26
N ASN A 69 54.31 6.05 -46.97
CA ASN A 69 54.79 4.73 -46.57
C ASN A 69 55.89 4.91 -45.50
N CYS A 70 55.76 4.28 -44.33
CA CYS A 70 56.85 4.07 -43.38
C CYS A 70 56.83 2.62 -42.90
N SER A 71 57.90 1.93 -43.28
CA SER A 71 58.33 0.60 -42.92
C SER A 71 58.86 0.53 -41.48
N GLY A 72 58.72 -0.65 -40.88
CA GLY A 72 59.65 -1.16 -39.86
C GLY A 72 59.29 -0.87 -38.41
N ASP A 73 59.16 -1.97 -37.66
CA ASP A 73 59.37 -2.07 -36.21
C ASP A 73 58.35 -1.38 -35.29
N ASP A 74 57.19 -2.03 -35.09
CA ASP A 74 56.52 -1.97 -33.79
C ASP A 74 55.47 -3.11 -33.60
N GLU A 75 55.90 -4.36 -33.78
CA GLU A 75 55.08 -5.53 -33.37
C GLU A 75 54.92 -5.65 -31.82
N GLY A 76 55.54 -4.75 -31.04
CA GLY A 76 55.43 -4.71 -29.57
C GLY A 76 54.24 -3.90 -29.03
N ALA A 77 53.69 -2.95 -29.80
CA ALA A 77 52.69 -2.00 -29.29
C ALA A 77 51.23 -2.46 -29.51
N CYS A 78 50.99 -3.41 -30.42
CA CYS A 78 49.64 -3.88 -30.77
C CYS A 78 48.97 -4.79 -29.73
N LYS A 79 49.62 -5.08 -28.58
CA LYS A 79 49.10 -5.99 -27.54
C LYS A 79 48.79 -5.34 -26.19
N TYR A 80 49.18 -4.08 -25.95
CA TYR A 80 48.95 -3.40 -24.67
C TYR A 80 47.97 -2.23 -24.70
N GLU A 81 47.52 -1.81 -25.88
CA GLU A 81 46.33 -0.96 -26.04
C GLU A 81 45.12 -1.78 -26.49
N ARG A 82 44.79 -2.84 -25.76
CA ARG A 82 43.39 -3.28 -25.71
C ARG A 82 42.66 -2.19 -24.92
N LYS A 83 42.32 -1.09 -25.59
CA LYS A 83 41.41 -0.03 -25.10
C LYS A 83 40.41 -0.72 -24.19
N LYS A 84 40.48 -0.44 -22.89
CA LYS A 84 39.38 -0.65 -21.96
C LYS A 84 38.24 0.19 -22.54
N LYS A 85 37.51 -0.35 -23.52
CA LYS A 85 36.20 0.17 -23.91
C LYS A 85 35.41 0.06 -22.63
N SER A 86 35.28 1.16 -21.93
CA SER A 86 34.33 1.30 -20.84
C SER A 86 32.97 1.01 -21.46
N PHE A 87 32.54 -0.25 -21.35
CA PHE A 87 31.20 -0.64 -21.78
C PHE A 87 30.26 0.05 -20.80
N SER A 88 29.53 1.04 -21.28
CA SER A 88 28.43 1.64 -20.54
C SER A 88 27.23 0.71 -20.63
N LEU A 89 26.42 0.67 -19.57
CA LEU A 89 25.19 -0.09 -19.55
C LEU A 89 24.25 0.41 -20.64
N GLN A 90 23.66 -0.51 -21.41
CA GLN A 90 22.73 -0.17 -22.47
C GLN A 90 21.43 0.42 -21.91
N THR A 91 20.94 1.48 -22.54
CA THR A 91 19.66 2.10 -22.21
C THR A 91 18.49 1.21 -22.62
N GLY A 92 17.39 1.23 -21.86
CA GLY A 92 16.18 0.46 -22.16
C GLY A 92 16.23 -1.02 -21.77
N THR A 93 17.24 -1.43 -20.99
CA THR A 93 17.35 -2.76 -20.37
C THR A 93 17.00 -2.68 -18.87
N TYR A 94 16.55 -3.78 -18.25
CA TYR A 94 15.95 -3.75 -16.88
C TYR A 94 16.44 -4.88 -15.96
N TRP A 95 17.64 -5.42 -16.18
CA TRP A 95 18.21 -6.50 -15.38
C TRP A 95 18.51 -6.07 -13.94
N LEU A 96 19.14 -4.90 -13.78
CA LEU A 96 19.43 -4.28 -12.49
C LEU A 96 18.16 -3.71 -11.86
N THR A 97 17.29 -3.08 -12.68
CA THR A 97 15.98 -2.60 -12.22
C THR A 97 15.16 -3.72 -11.59
N ARG A 98 15.18 -4.92 -12.17
CA ARG A 98 14.52 -6.09 -11.58
C ARG A 98 15.03 -6.42 -10.18
N ILE A 99 16.35 -6.40 -9.96
CA ILE A 99 16.93 -6.72 -8.64
C ILE A 99 16.46 -5.69 -7.61
N VAL A 100 16.49 -4.41 -7.98
CA VAL A 100 16.02 -3.32 -7.11
C VAL A 100 14.52 -3.51 -6.80
N LEU A 101 13.68 -3.73 -7.81
CA LEU A 101 12.24 -3.98 -7.62
C LEU A 101 11.98 -5.16 -6.68
N LEU A 102 12.62 -6.31 -6.90
CA LEU A 102 12.42 -7.50 -6.08
C LEU A 102 12.87 -7.29 -4.64
N ARG A 103 14.00 -6.61 -4.43
CA ARG A 103 14.47 -6.23 -3.08
C ARG A 103 13.50 -5.28 -2.40
N SER A 104 12.98 -4.29 -3.12
CA SER A 104 12.00 -3.35 -2.56
C SER A 104 10.68 -4.05 -2.20
N ILE A 105 10.16 -4.95 -3.04
CA ILE A 105 8.97 -5.75 -2.71
C ILE A 105 9.23 -6.62 -1.48
N ALA A 106 10.38 -7.30 -1.44
CA ALA A 106 10.78 -8.14 -0.31
C ALA A 106 10.94 -7.34 0.99
N PHE A 107 11.46 -6.11 0.93
CA PHE A 107 11.52 -5.22 2.09
C PHE A 107 10.13 -4.92 2.65
N ILE A 108 9.16 -4.58 1.80
CA ILE A 108 7.78 -4.31 2.27
C ILE A 108 7.15 -5.57 2.83
N TYR A 109 7.32 -6.73 2.20
CA TYR A 109 6.86 -8.00 2.77
C TYR A 109 7.48 -8.29 4.13
N PHE A 110 8.78 -8.09 4.28
CA PHE A 110 9.47 -8.31 5.55
C PHE A 110 8.89 -7.44 6.66
N VAL A 111 8.68 -6.15 6.39
CA VAL A 111 8.03 -5.22 7.34
C VAL A 111 6.60 -5.67 7.64
N ALA A 112 5.81 -6.01 6.62
CA ALA A 112 4.41 -6.38 6.79
C ALA A 112 4.23 -7.71 7.57
N PHE A 113 5.10 -8.69 7.35
CA PHE A 113 5.12 -9.92 8.14
C PHE A 113 5.67 -9.69 9.56
N THR A 114 6.59 -8.75 9.76
CA THR A 114 7.03 -8.36 11.11
C THR A 114 5.89 -7.71 11.90
N VAL A 115 5.12 -6.82 11.25
CA VAL A 115 3.89 -6.23 11.81
C VAL A 115 2.89 -7.32 12.17
N ALA A 116 2.68 -8.30 11.29
CA ALA A 116 1.81 -9.44 11.52
C ALA A 116 2.27 -10.29 12.72
N TYR A 117 3.54 -10.67 12.76
CA TYR A 117 4.13 -11.48 13.84
C TYR A 117 3.96 -10.82 15.21
N ASN A 118 4.16 -9.50 15.30
CA ASN A 118 4.13 -8.78 16.57
C ASN A 118 2.71 -8.47 17.09
N GLN A 119 1.68 -8.48 16.23
CA GLN A 119 0.34 -8.00 16.59
C GLN A 119 -0.78 -9.01 16.35
N ASN A 120 -0.60 -10.01 15.47
CA ASN A 120 -1.72 -10.87 15.08
C ASN A 120 -2.25 -11.71 16.23
N LYS A 121 -1.40 -12.14 17.16
CA LYS A 121 -1.83 -12.89 18.34
C LYS A 121 -2.86 -12.12 19.17
N GLN A 122 -2.61 -10.83 19.39
CA GLN A 122 -3.49 -9.95 20.17
C GLN A 122 -4.70 -9.47 19.36
N LEU A 123 -4.57 -9.34 18.04
CA LEU A 123 -5.63 -8.79 17.19
C LEU A 123 -6.59 -9.86 16.65
N ILE A 124 -6.05 -10.96 16.12
CA ILE A 124 -6.80 -12.02 15.40
C ILE A 124 -6.46 -13.44 15.85
N GLY A 125 -5.62 -13.60 16.88
CA GLY A 125 -5.30 -14.88 17.50
C GLY A 125 -6.49 -15.50 18.22
N GLU A 126 -6.27 -16.62 18.90
CA GLU A 126 -7.34 -17.38 19.57
C GLU A 126 -8.05 -16.55 20.65
N ARG A 127 -7.29 -15.74 21.40
CA ARG A 127 -7.82 -14.80 22.39
C ARG A 127 -7.75 -13.33 21.94
N GLY A 128 -7.60 -13.12 20.63
CA GLY A 128 -7.47 -11.78 20.07
C GLY A 128 -8.77 -10.97 20.15
N LEU A 129 -8.67 -9.67 19.82
CA LEU A 129 -9.82 -8.77 19.77
C LEU A 129 -10.88 -9.18 18.72
N MET A 130 -10.46 -9.79 17.62
CA MET A 130 -11.36 -10.35 16.61
C MET A 130 -10.82 -11.69 16.12
N PRO A 131 -11.06 -12.78 16.86
CA PRO A 131 -10.47 -14.07 16.58
C PRO A 131 -10.74 -14.57 15.15
N CYS A 132 -9.67 -14.94 14.46
CA CYS A 132 -9.74 -15.48 13.09
C CYS A 132 -10.55 -16.77 13.01
N LYS A 133 -10.48 -17.61 14.06
CA LYS A 133 -11.21 -18.88 14.16
C LYS A 133 -12.73 -18.67 14.09
N ASP A 134 -13.25 -17.70 14.83
CA ASP A 134 -14.68 -17.38 14.84
C ASP A 134 -15.14 -16.82 13.50
N TYR A 135 -14.30 -16.02 12.86
CA TYR A 135 -14.53 -15.53 11.51
C TYR A 135 -14.59 -16.68 10.50
N LEU A 136 -13.60 -17.58 10.45
CA LEU A 136 -13.63 -18.74 9.56
C LEU A 136 -14.83 -19.66 9.82
N LEU A 137 -15.23 -19.84 11.07
CA LEU A 137 -16.45 -20.59 11.43
C LEU A 137 -17.74 -19.89 10.96
N SER A 138 -17.80 -18.55 11.00
CA SER A 138 -18.93 -17.78 10.46
C SER A 138 -19.01 -17.90 8.94
N VAL A 139 -17.89 -17.82 8.23
CA VAL A 139 -17.81 -18.01 6.77
C VAL A 139 -18.22 -19.44 6.39
N LYS A 140 -17.70 -20.44 7.11
CA LYS A 140 -18.09 -21.84 6.90
C LYS A 140 -19.59 -22.03 7.06
N ARG A 141 -20.21 -21.43 8.08
CA ARG A 141 -21.67 -21.49 8.29
C ARG A 141 -22.43 -20.78 7.16
N TYR A 142 -21.96 -19.60 6.74
CA TYR A 142 -22.59 -18.82 5.67
C TYR A 142 -22.62 -19.55 4.33
N VAL A 143 -21.53 -20.27 4.00
CA VAL A 143 -21.35 -20.94 2.71
C VAL A 143 -21.93 -22.37 2.66
N GLY A 144 -22.67 -22.80 3.70
CA GLY A 144 -23.37 -24.09 3.71
C GLY A 144 -22.65 -25.21 4.48
N GLY A 145 -21.70 -24.86 5.34
CA GLY A 145 -21.13 -25.76 6.37
C GLY A 145 -19.95 -26.63 5.91
N LYS A 146 -19.63 -26.66 4.61
CA LYS A 146 -18.50 -27.42 4.05
C LYS A 146 -17.38 -26.48 3.60
N ILE A 147 -16.14 -26.96 3.72
CA ILE A 147 -14.96 -26.25 3.22
C ILE A 147 -14.84 -26.57 1.73
N ASP A 148 -15.69 -25.92 0.93
CA ASP A 148 -15.75 -26.11 -0.52
C ASP A 148 -15.08 -24.93 -1.25
N MET A 149 -15.01 -25.01 -2.58
CA MET A 149 -14.43 -23.96 -3.44
C MET A 149 -15.08 -22.58 -3.23
N SER A 150 -16.35 -22.54 -2.80
CA SER A 150 -17.08 -21.33 -2.47
C SER A 150 -16.53 -20.62 -1.21
N ALA A 151 -16.15 -21.38 -0.18
CA ALA A 151 -15.53 -20.82 1.02
C ALA A 151 -14.14 -20.26 0.69
N PHE A 152 -13.38 -20.99 -0.13
CA PHE A 152 -12.08 -20.53 -0.60
C PHE A 152 -12.18 -19.29 -1.50
N ALA A 153 -13.17 -19.22 -2.39
CA ALA A 153 -13.39 -18.05 -3.25
C ALA A 153 -13.80 -16.81 -2.45
N TYR A 154 -14.50 -16.98 -1.33
CA TYR A 154 -14.90 -15.88 -0.45
C TYR A 154 -13.73 -15.40 0.44
N THR A 155 -12.99 -16.34 1.03
CA THR A 155 -11.84 -16.04 1.90
C THR A 155 -10.63 -16.87 1.45
N PRO A 156 -9.85 -16.40 0.45
CA PRO A 156 -8.71 -17.16 -0.05
C PRO A 156 -7.58 -17.17 0.98
N SER A 157 -7.46 -18.28 1.71
CA SER A 157 -6.47 -18.45 2.78
C SER A 157 -5.98 -19.89 2.87
N ILE A 158 -4.70 -20.07 3.16
CA ILE A 158 -4.15 -21.41 3.45
C ILE A 158 -4.61 -21.96 4.79
N LEU A 159 -5.12 -21.10 5.68
CA LEU A 159 -5.62 -21.51 7.00
C LEU A 159 -6.76 -22.53 6.90
N TRP A 160 -7.50 -22.58 5.78
CA TRP A 160 -8.50 -23.63 5.54
C TRP A 160 -7.93 -25.06 5.52
N PHE A 161 -6.63 -25.19 5.23
CA PHE A 161 -5.94 -26.49 5.14
C PHE A 161 -5.09 -26.82 6.38
N LEU A 162 -5.06 -25.91 7.36
CA LEU A 162 -4.33 -26.10 8.61
C LEU A 162 -5.29 -26.48 9.73
N ASP A 163 -4.77 -27.14 10.77
CA ASP A 163 -5.55 -27.43 11.97
C ASP A 163 -5.78 -26.14 12.77
N TRP A 164 -7.02 -25.91 13.23
CA TRP A 164 -7.43 -24.70 13.97
C TRP A 164 -7.38 -24.87 15.50
N THR A 165 -6.79 -25.96 15.98
CA THR A 165 -6.56 -26.22 17.40
C THR A 165 -5.67 -25.14 18.01
N ASP A 166 -4.53 -24.83 17.36
CA ASP A 166 -3.62 -23.75 17.76
C ASP A 166 -3.52 -22.69 16.67
N MET A 167 -4.43 -21.70 16.73
CA MET A 167 -4.47 -20.61 15.74
C MET A 167 -3.27 -19.67 15.87
N ASP A 168 -2.76 -19.47 17.09
CA ASP A 168 -1.65 -18.55 17.34
C ASP A 168 -0.37 -19.09 16.69
N ALA A 169 -0.07 -20.37 16.86
CA ALA A 169 1.09 -21.01 16.20
C ALA A 169 0.99 -20.97 14.68
N ASN A 170 -0.21 -21.10 14.09
CA ASN A 170 -0.39 -20.97 12.65
C ASN A 170 -0.10 -19.55 12.16
N LEU A 171 -0.60 -18.52 12.86
CA LEU A 171 -0.38 -17.11 12.51
C LEU A 171 1.10 -16.72 12.64
N ASP A 172 1.75 -17.18 13.70
CA ASP A 172 3.18 -16.99 13.94
C ASP A 172 4.02 -17.71 12.87
N GLY A 173 3.66 -18.96 12.55
CA GLY A 173 4.32 -19.75 11.51
C GLY A 173 4.23 -19.10 10.12
N ILE A 174 3.03 -18.64 9.73
CA ILE A 174 2.83 -17.91 8.46
C ILE A 174 3.70 -16.65 8.41
N SER A 175 3.71 -15.89 9.50
CA SER A 175 4.46 -14.63 9.58
C SER A 175 5.98 -14.87 9.56
N LEU A 176 6.46 -15.86 10.31
CA LEU A 176 7.88 -16.21 10.38
C LEU A 176 8.41 -16.74 9.04
N VAL A 177 7.68 -17.66 8.38
CA VAL A 177 8.05 -18.14 7.04
C VAL A 177 8.08 -16.97 6.05
N GLY A 178 7.09 -16.08 6.11
CA GLY A 178 7.06 -14.85 5.32
C GLY A 178 8.29 -13.97 5.54
N MET A 179 8.68 -13.73 6.81
CA MET A 179 9.88 -12.97 7.17
C MET A 179 11.16 -13.63 6.67
N VAL A 180 11.31 -14.95 6.82
CA VAL A 180 12.52 -15.67 6.38
C VAL A 180 12.67 -15.62 4.86
N VAL A 181 11.60 -15.92 4.11
CA VAL A 181 11.62 -15.93 2.64
C VAL A 181 11.87 -14.52 2.09
N SER A 182 11.20 -13.51 2.65
CA SER A 182 11.39 -12.11 2.23
C SER A 182 12.76 -11.57 2.62
N GLY A 183 13.25 -11.88 3.82
CA GLY A 183 14.61 -11.54 4.28
C GLY A 183 15.68 -12.14 3.38
N PHE A 184 15.52 -13.40 2.95
CA PHE A 184 16.43 -14.02 1.99
C PHE A 184 16.47 -13.25 0.66
N VAL A 185 15.30 -12.92 0.08
CA VAL A 185 15.24 -12.16 -1.19
C VAL A 185 15.84 -10.76 -1.03
N LEU A 186 15.57 -10.10 0.09
CA LEU A 186 16.07 -8.77 0.41
C LEU A 186 17.61 -8.74 0.44
N VAL A 187 18.22 -9.63 1.21
CA VAL A 187 19.68 -9.69 1.37
C VAL A 187 20.34 -10.16 0.07
N THR A 188 19.91 -11.30 -0.46
CA THR A 188 20.59 -11.94 -1.59
C THR A 188 20.26 -11.29 -2.93
N GLY A 189 19.11 -10.63 -3.08
CA GLY A 189 18.60 -10.17 -4.38
C GLY A 189 18.27 -11.32 -5.35
N MET A 190 18.27 -12.57 -4.88
CA MET A 190 17.90 -13.75 -5.64
C MET A 190 16.45 -14.11 -5.33
N ALA A 191 15.63 -14.25 -6.37
CA ALA A 191 14.25 -14.70 -6.22
C ALA A 191 13.84 -15.54 -7.42
N ASN A 192 12.94 -16.49 -7.17
CA ASN A 192 12.27 -17.28 -8.18
C ASN A 192 10.73 -17.12 -8.03
N MET A 193 9.97 -17.63 -9.01
CA MET A 193 8.50 -17.50 -8.98
C MET A 193 7.92 -18.21 -7.75
N VAL A 194 8.47 -19.36 -7.35
CA VAL A 194 7.97 -20.13 -6.19
C VAL A 194 8.07 -19.32 -4.90
N MET A 195 9.19 -18.65 -4.65
CA MET A 195 9.40 -17.82 -3.47
C MET A 195 8.46 -16.61 -3.45
N MET A 196 8.36 -15.89 -4.58
CA MET A 196 7.46 -14.74 -4.68
C MET A 196 5.99 -15.14 -4.57
N THR A 197 5.59 -16.28 -5.15
CA THR A 197 4.25 -16.85 -5.00
C THR A 197 3.99 -17.26 -3.56
N THR A 198 4.98 -17.85 -2.88
CA THR A 198 4.87 -18.22 -1.46
C THR A 198 4.61 -16.98 -0.60
N LEU A 199 5.40 -15.92 -0.77
CA LEU A 199 5.18 -14.64 -0.07
C LEU A 199 3.79 -14.08 -0.34
N TRP A 200 3.35 -14.10 -1.61
CA TRP A 200 2.04 -13.61 -1.99
C TRP A 200 0.90 -14.42 -1.37
N VAL A 201 0.96 -15.76 -1.41
CA VAL A 201 -0.06 -16.65 -0.81
C VAL A 201 -0.13 -16.49 0.70
N LEU A 202 1.02 -16.44 1.38
CA LEU A 202 1.09 -16.26 2.84
C LEU A 202 0.46 -14.91 3.24
N TYR A 203 0.81 -13.84 2.54
CA TYR A 203 0.27 -12.52 2.83
C TYR A 203 -1.23 -12.42 2.52
N HIS A 204 -1.66 -12.97 1.38
CA HIS A 204 -3.07 -13.03 0.99
C HIS A 204 -3.92 -13.74 2.04
N SER A 205 -3.37 -14.81 2.62
CA SER A 205 -4.03 -15.58 3.68
C SER A 205 -4.28 -14.73 4.92
N LEU A 206 -3.30 -13.94 5.36
CA LEU A 206 -3.44 -13.01 6.49
C LEU A 206 -4.44 -11.89 6.18
N VAL A 207 -4.33 -11.26 5.02
CA VAL A 207 -5.23 -10.17 4.60
C VAL A 207 -6.69 -10.64 4.52
N SER A 208 -6.91 -11.89 4.08
CA SER A 208 -8.25 -12.44 3.90
C SER A 208 -8.95 -12.76 5.23
N VAL A 209 -8.21 -13.14 6.27
CA VAL A 209 -8.76 -13.44 7.60
C VAL A 209 -8.64 -12.29 8.60
N GLY A 210 -7.87 -11.26 8.24
CA GLY A 210 -7.51 -10.15 9.10
C GLY A 210 -8.65 -9.16 9.41
N GLN A 211 -9.81 -9.28 8.74
CA GLN A 211 -11.01 -8.46 8.97
C GLN A 211 -10.68 -6.95 8.97
N LEU A 212 -11.20 -6.18 9.93
CA LEU A 212 -10.96 -4.74 10.09
C LEU A 212 -9.47 -4.40 10.23
N TRP A 213 -8.70 -5.28 10.88
CA TRP A 213 -7.27 -5.04 11.09
C TRP A 213 -6.49 -5.00 9.77
N TYR A 214 -7.01 -5.53 8.67
CA TYR A 214 -6.38 -5.58 7.35
C TYR A 214 -7.23 -4.91 6.25
N SER A 215 -8.15 -4.01 6.62
CA SER A 215 -9.04 -3.33 5.68
C SER A 215 -8.44 -2.08 5.02
N PHE A 216 -7.10 -1.94 5.02
CA PHE A 216 -6.43 -0.73 4.54
C PHE A 216 -6.00 -0.84 3.07
N GLY A 217 -5.98 0.28 2.34
CA GLY A 217 -5.66 0.30 0.90
C GLY A 217 -4.25 -0.17 0.53
N TRP A 218 -3.26 -0.03 1.43
CA TRP A 218 -1.92 -0.57 1.19
C TRP A 218 -1.85 -2.11 1.27
N GLU A 219 -2.84 -2.75 1.90
CA GLU A 219 -2.92 -4.21 2.00
C GLU A 219 -3.25 -4.81 0.62
N SER A 220 -4.25 -4.24 -0.07
CA SER A 220 -4.58 -4.61 -1.45
C SER A 220 -3.48 -4.20 -2.43
N GLN A 221 -2.84 -3.05 -2.23
CA GLN A 221 -1.69 -2.64 -3.04
C GLN A 221 -0.51 -3.61 -2.91
N LEU A 222 -0.24 -4.16 -1.72
CA LEU A 222 0.85 -5.10 -1.53
C LEU A 222 0.56 -6.43 -2.22
N LEU A 223 -0.69 -6.90 -2.19
CA LEU A 223 -1.12 -8.08 -2.93
C LEU A 223 -0.97 -7.90 -4.44
N GLU A 224 -1.40 -6.77 -4.98
CA GLU A 224 -1.24 -6.47 -6.41
C GLU A 224 0.25 -6.36 -6.79
N THR A 225 1.04 -5.58 -6.03
CA THR A 225 2.48 -5.38 -6.30
C THR A 225 3.26 -6.70 -6.20
N GLY A 226 2.96 -7.51 -5.20
CA GLY A 226 3.57 -8.83 -5.01
C GLY A 226 3.22 -9.81 -6.12
N PHE A 227 1.95 -9.83 -6.57
CA PHE A 227 1.52 -10.63 -7.71
C PHE A 227 2.31 -10.26 -8.97
N LEU A 228 2.47 -8.97 -9.26
CA LEU A 228 3.28 -8.51 -10.40
C LEU A 228 4.77 -8.91 -10.25
N GLY A 229 5.28 -8.91 -9.01
CA GLY A 229 6.64 -9.35 -8.67
C GLY A 229 6.94 -10.80 -9.07
N ILE A 230 5.95 -11.70 -9.00
CA ILE A 230 6.08 -13.11 -9.43
C ILE A 230 6.55 -13.17 -10.89
N PHE A 231 6.02 -12.31 -11.77
CA PHE A 231 6.34 -12.31 -13.20
C PHE A 231 7.64 -11.57 -13.56
N LEU A 232 8.38 -11.07 -12.56
CA LEU A 232 9.76 -10.62 -12.75
C LEU A 232 10.77 -11.75 -12.65
N CYS A 233 10.42 -12.83 -11.94
CA CYS A 233 11.34 -13.91 -11.58
C CYS A 233 11.38 -15.06 -12.60
N PRO A 234 12.51 -15.78 -12.72
CA PRO A 234 12.55 -17.10 -13.34
C PRO A 234 11.79 -18.12 -12.48
N VAL A 235 11.30 -19.22 -13.08
CA VAL A 235 10.50 -20.22 -12.34
C VAL A 235 11.31 -20.91 -11.24
N TRP A 236 12.48 -21.44 -11.59
CA TRP A 236 13.29 -22.30 -10.71
C TRP A 236 14.69 -21.75 -10.39
N SER A 237 15.21 -20.84 -11.22
CA SER A 237 16.60 -20.39 -11.10
C SER A 237 16.78 -19.42 -9.93
N LEU A 238 17.72 -19.71 -9.04
CA LEU A 238 18.18 -18.81 -7.99
C LEU A 238 19.44 -18.08 -8.46
N SER A 239 19.24 -17.01 -9.24
CA SER A 239 20.31 -16.13 -9.69
C SER A 239 19.81 -14.69 -9.74
N GLN A 240 20.67 -13.74 -9.34
CA GLN A 240 20.38 -12.30 -9.46
C GLN A 240 20.19 -11.90 -10.93
N VAL A 241 20.95 -12.52 -11.83
CA VAL A 241 20.95 -12.25 -13.28
C VAL A 241 20.85 -13.58 -14.04
N PRO A 242 19.65 -14.19 -14.11
CA PRO A 242 19.42 -15.43 -14.83
C PRO A 242 19.53 -15.18 -16.34
N ARG A 243 20.64 -15.59 -16.94
CA ARG A 243 20.97 -15.36 -18.36
C ARG A 243 19.86 -15.75 -19.35
N ARG A 244 19.09 -16.79 -19.03
CA ARG A 244 18.00 -17.32 -19.87
C ARG A 244 16.62 -16.70 -19.62
N CYS A 245 16.53 -15.73 -18.72
CA CYS A 245 15.27 -15.07 -18.35
C CYS A 245 15.43 -13.55 -18.35
N PRO A 246 15.50 -12.91 -19.54
CA PRO A 246 15.49 -11.46 -19.63
C PRO A 246 14.20 -10.87 -19.06
N PRO A 247 14.28 -9.74 -18.33
CA PRO A 247 13.10 -9.01 -17.87
C PRO A 247 12.19 -8.64 -19.06
N SER A 248 10.91 -8.96 -18.96
CA SER A 248 9.95 -8.62 -20.01
C SER A 248 9.53 -7.16 -19.89
N LEU A 249 9.49 -6.45 -21.01
CA LEU A 249 8.89 -5.11 -21.09
C LEU A 249 7.43 -5.10 -20.63
N ILE A 250 6.69 -6.19 -20.83
CA ILE A 250 5.30 -6.30 -20.40
C ILE A 250 5.23 -6.24 -18.87
N SER A 251 6.07 -7.02 -18.19
CA SER A 251 6.17 -6.98 -16.72
C SER A 251 6.60 -5.61 -16.21
N ILE A 252 7.50 -4.90 -16.89
CA ILE A 252 7.86 -3.52 -16.51
C ILE A 252 6.67 -2.58 -16.69
N TRP A 253 5.90 -2.75 -17.77
CA TRP A 253 4.71 -1.95 -18.04
C TRP A 253 3.58 -2.20 -17.05
N THR A 254 3.43 -3.38 -16.46
CA THR A 254 2.43 -3.61 -15.41
C THR A 254 2.72 -2.77 -14.17
N PHE A 255 3.99 -2.61 -13.76
CA PHE A 255 4.37 -1.70 -12.67
C PHE A 255 4.18 -0.23 -13.05
N ARG A 256 4.53 0.16 -14.28
CA ARG A 256 4.28 1.53 -14.78
C ARG A 256 2.78 1.86 -14.79
N TRP A 257 1.95 0.91 -15.20
CA TRP A 257 0.51 1.06 -15.15
C TRP A 257 -0.02 1.16 -13.72
N LEU A 258 0.56 0.39 -12.79
CA LEU A 258 0.22 0.46 -11.37
C LEU A 258 0.50 1.85 -10.78
N ILE A 259 1.69 2.44 -10.98
CA ILE A 259 1.99 3.78 -10.47
C ILE A 259 1.08 4.85 -11.11
N VAL A 260 0.77 4.73 -12.40
CA VAL A 260 -0.18 5.65 -13.06
C VAL A 260 -1.55 5.59 -12.40
N ARG A 261 -2.07 4.38 -12.13
CA ARG A 261 -3.36 4.21 -11.44
C ARG A 261 -3.36 4.74 -10.02
N ILE A 262 -2.30 4.48 -9.26
CA ILE A 262 -2.18 4.95 -7.87
C ILE A 262 -2.23 6.48 -7.83
N MET A 263 -1.38 7.15 -8.61
CA MET A 263 -1.25 8.60 -8.56
C MET A 263 -2.49 9.31 -9.13
N LEU A 264 -2.99 8.86 -10.29
CA LEU A 264 -4.21 9.44 -10.86
C LEU A 264 -5.43 9.20 -9.96
N GLY A 265 -5.55 8.00 -9.39
CA GLY A 265 -6.64 7.67 -8.47
C GLY A 265 -6.64 8.55 -7.22
N ALA A 266 -5.46 8.78 -6.62
CA ALA A 266 -5.28 9.70 -5.50
C ALA A 266 -5.57 11.17 -5.86
N GLY A 267 -5.08 11.66 -7.00
CA GLY A 267 -5.33 13.04 -7.41
C GLY A 267 -6.80 13.32 -7.76
N LEU A 268 -7.44 12.39 -8.47
CA LEU A 268 -8.84 12.56 -8.89
C LEU A 268 -9.79 12.52 -7.70
N ILE A 269 -9.55 11.64 -6.71
CA ILE A 269 -10.41 11.59 -5.53
C ILE A 269 -10.28 12.85 -4.68
N LYS A 270 -9.10 13.48 -4.61
CA LYS A 270 -8.90 14.75 -3.91
C LYS A 270 -9.70 15.89 -4.55
N ILE A 271 -9.64 16.03 -5.87
CA ILE A 271 -10.45 17.04 -6.57
C ILE A 271 -11.96 16.75 -6.43
N ARG A 272 -12.37 15.48 -6.35
CA ARG A 272 -13.79 15.10 -6.32
C ARG A 272 -14.39 15.04 -4.92
N GLY A 273 -13.58 14.78 -3.89
CA GLY A 273 -14.00 14.50 -2.53
C GLY A 273 -14.34 15.76 -1.74
N ASP A 274 -13.34 16.57 -1.39
CA ASP A 274 -13.52 17.74 -0.52
C ASP A 274 -13.28 19.07 -1.26
N ARG A 275 -14.05 20.10 -0.88
CA ARG A 275 -13.86 21.47 -1.36
C ARG A 275 -12.51 22.04 -0.93
N CYS A 276 -11.95 21.62 0.21
CA CYS A 276 -10.65 22.14 0.66
C CYS A 276 -9.52 21.90 -0.36
N TRP A 277 -9.63 20.86 -1.20
CA TRP A 277 -8.61 20.57 -2.22
C TRP A 277 -8.68 21.59 -3.36
N LYS A 278 -9.90 22.03 -3.72
CA LYS A 278 -10.13 23.07 -4.72
C LYS A 278 -9.78 24.46 -4.18
N ASP A 279 -10.05 24.69 -2.91
CA ASP A 279 -9.77 25.96 -2.22
C ASP A 279 -8.30 26.07 -1.76
N LEU A 280 -7.50 25.02 -1.97
CA LEU A 280 -6.08 24.92 -1.60
C LEU A 280 -5.78 25.02 -0.09
N THR A 281 -6.74 24.64 0.76
CA THR A 281 -6.67 24.79 2.23
C THR A 281 -6.53 23.46 2.97
N CYS A 282 -6.54 22.30 2.30
CA CYS A 282 -6.50 21.02 3.01
C CYS A 282 -5.27 20.82 3.91
N MET A 283 -4.11 21.35 3.49
CA MET A 283 -2.86 21.22 4.26
C MET A 283 -2.85 22.07 5.53
N ASP A 284 -3.75 23.05 5.67
CA ASP A 284 -3.95 23.80 6.91
C ASP A 284 -4.44 22.90 8.06
N PHE A 285 -5.07 21.76 7.72
CA PHE A 285 -5.63 20.82 8.70
C PHE A 285 -4.87 19.48 8.73
N HIS A 286 -4.45 19.00 7.57
CA HIS A 286 -4.01 17.61 7.38
C HIS A 286 -2.89 17.19 8.35
N TYR A 287 -1.87 18.02 8.55
CA TYR A 287 -0.74 17.67 9.43
C TYR A 287 -1.14 17.37 10.87
N GLU A 288 -2.13 18.08 11.40
CA GLU A 288 -2.64 17.86 12.75
C GLU A 288 -3.61 16.68 12.81
N THR A 289 -4.44 16.51 11.78
CA THR A 289 -5.55 15.55 11.82
C THR A 289 -5.22 14.16 11.28
N GLN A 290 -4.04 13.96 10.68
CA GLN A 290 -3.54 12.64 10.26
C GLN A 290 -3.62 11.57 11.37
N PRO A 291 -3.79 10.28 11.04
CA PRO A 291 -3.98 9.21 12.05
C PRO A 291 -2.89 9.20 13.13
N VAL A 292 -1.63 9.09 12.70
CA VAL A 292 -0.46 9.13 13.57
C VAL A 292 0.52 10.16 13.02
N PRO A 293 0.45 11.43 13.47
CA PRO A 293 1.41 12.44 13.04
C PRO A 293 2.80 12.12 13.58
N ASN A 294 3.83 12.67 12.93
CA ASN A 294 5.21 12.54 13.35
C ASN A 294 5.75 13.90 13.84
N PRO A 295 6.99 13.97 14.36
CA PRO A 295 7.55 15.24 14.82
C PRO A 295 7.61 16.32 13.74
N MET A 296 7.83 15.93 12.48
CA MET A 296 7.88 16.88 11.36
C MET A 296 6.49 17.43 11.04
N SER A 297 5.44 16.63 11.16
CA SER A 297 4.05 17.08 11.00
C SER A 297 3.74 18.29 11.89
N TYR A 298 4.23 18.28 13.14
CA TYR A 298 4.08 19.41 14.06
C TYR A 298 4.69 20.71 13.53
N TYR A 299 5.91 20.66 12.99
CA TYR A 299 6.57 21.84 12.43
C TYR A 299 5.93 22.27 11.10
N MET A 300 5.60 21.31 10.23
CA MET A 300 4.99 21.58 8.94
C MET A 300 3.60 22.19 9.09
N HIS A 301 2.80 21.76 10.09
CA HIS A 301 1.51 22.36 10.40
C HIS A 301 1.57 23.87 10.68
N GLN A 302 2.71 24.36 11.13
CA GLN A 302 2.89 25.76 11.51
C GLN A 302 3.51 26.60 10.39
N SER A 303 3.62 26.04 9.20
CA SER A 303 4.10 26.74 8.02
C SER A 303 3.11 27.85 7.62
N PRO A 304 3.58 28.92 6.94
CA PRO A 304 2.68 29.95 6.45
C PRO A 304 1.66 29.41 5.44
N TRP A 305 0.48 30.04 5.38
CA TRP A 305 -0.62 29.64 4.48
C TRP A 305 -0.21 29.54 3.00
N TRP A 306 0.73 30.35 2.52
CA TRP A 306 1.17 30.30 1.12
C TRP A 306 1.95 29.01 0.81
N PHE A 307 2.65 28.47 1.82
CA PHE A 307 3.36 27.20 1.70
C PHE A 307 2.36 26.05 1.58
N HIS A 308 1.31 26.04 2.41
CA HIS A 308 0.23 25.06 2.32
C HIS A 308 -0.50 25.07 0.98
N ARG A 309 -0.77 26.25 0.41
CA ARG A 309 -1.34 26.34 -0.94
C ARG A 309 -0.39 25.78 -2.01
N PHE A 310 0.91 26.07 -1.88
CA PHE A 310 1.93 25.52 -2.77
C PHE A 310 2.02 23.99 -2.68
N GLU A 311 1.95 23.43 -1.47
CA GLU A 311 1.89 21.97 -1.25
C GLU A 311 0.69 21.35 -1.95
N VAL A 312 -0.51 21.94 -1.79
CA VAL A 312 -1.71 21.44 -2.46
C VAL A 312 -1.57 21.51 -3.98
N LEU A 313 -1.07 22.62 -4.54
CA LEU A 313 -0.84 22.72 -5.99
C LEU A 313 0.19 21.70 -6.49
N SER A 314 1.25 21.48 -5.72
CA SER A 314 2.28 20.48 -6.02
C SER A 314 1.71 19.06 -6.00
N ASN A 315 0.85 18.73 -5.03
CA ASN A 315 0.12 17.46 -4.99
C ASN A 315 -0.68 17.26 -6.27
N HIS A 316 -1.50 18.24 -6.66
CA HIS A 316 -2.29 18.16 -7.89
C HIS A 316 -1.42 17.97 -9.14
N PHE A 317 -0.31 18.69 -9.25
CA PHE A 317 0.61 18.53 -10.38
C PHE A 317 1.21 17.12 -10.44
N ILE A 318 1.73 16.61 -9.32
CA ILE A 318 2.42 15.31 -9.25
C ILE A 318 1.44 14.14 -9.39
N GLU A 319 0.22 14.29 -8.90
CA GLU A 319 -0.80 13.23 -8.93
C GLU A 319 -1.61 13.20 -10.24
N LEU A 320 -1.82 14.35 -10.89
CA LEU A 320 -2.69 14.43 -12.07
C LEU A 320 -1.95 14.64 -13.38
N ILE A 321 -0.80 15.31 -13.39
CA ILE A 321 -0.09 15.65 -14.64
C ILE A 321 1.11 14.73 -14.85
N VAL A 322 1.95 14.59 -13.83
CA VAL A 322 3.20 13.82 -13.91
C VAL A 322 2.99 12.34 -14.31
N PRO A 323 1.91 11.62 -13.94
CA PRO A 323 1.72 10.23 -14.36
C PRO A 323 1.67 10.05 -15.87
N PHE A 324 1.18 11.05 -16.62
CA PHE A 324 1.13 11.02 -18.08
C PHE A 324 2.52 11.00 -18.72
N PHE A 325 3.56 11.47 -18.02
CA PHE A 325 4.94 11.42 -18.50
C PHE A 325 5.45 9.98 -18.63
N THR A 326 4.80 9.00 -17.99
CA THR A 326 5.06 7.56 -18.16
C THR A 326 4.90 7.11 -19.60
N PHE A 327 3.96 7.69 -20.34
CA PHE A 327 3.67 7.35 -21.74
C PHE A 327 4.55 8.10 -22.75
N LEU A 328 5.36 9.05 -22.28
CA LEU A 328 6.27 9.83 -23.11
C LEU A 328 7.64 9.13 -23.29
N ARG A 329 8.57 9.79 -23.99
CA ARG A 329 9.92 9.26 -24.26
C ARG A 329 10.68 8.95 -22.96
N ARG A 330 11.70 8.09 -23.06
CA ARG A 330 12.59 7.63 -21.96
C ARG A 330 12.89 8.70 -20.90
N ARG A 331 13.32 9.91 -21.31
CA ARG A 331 13.69 10.99 -20.37
C ARG A 331 12.51 11.43 -19.50
N MET A 332 11.33 11.57 -20.08
CA MET A 332 10.12 11.98 -19.33
C MET A 332 9.62 10.87 -18.42
N CYS A 333 9.73 9.61 -18.84
CA CYS A 333 9.43 8.47 -17.97
C CYS A 333 10.34 8.47 -16.73
N MET A 334 11.64 8.76 -16.88
CA MET A 334 12.56 8.90 -15.74
C MET A 334 12.23 10.12 -14.87
N VAL A 335 11.85 11.25 -15.47
CA VAL A 335 11.38 12.43 -14.72
C VAL A 335 10.15 12.09 -13.89
N ASN A 336 9.18 11.34 -14.44
CA ASN A 336 8.06 10.80 -13.66
C ASN A 336 8.58 9.97 -12.48
N GLY A 337 9.39 8.94 -12.73
CA GLY A 337 9.95 8.10 -11.67
C GLY A 337 10.60 8.92 -10.55
N THR A 338 11.44 9.91 -10.90
CA THR A 338 12.12 10.76 -9.92
C THR A 338 11.14 11.62 -9.13
N LEU A 339 10.21 12.31 -9.80
CA LEU A 339 9.21 13.14 -9.13
C LEU A 339 8.31 12.31 -8.21
N GLN A 340 7.89 11.12 -8.64
CA GLN A 340 7.09 10.21 -7.82
C GLN A 340 7.87 9.74 -6.58
N VAL A 341 9.13 9.32 -6.74
CA VAL A 341 9.95 8.89 -5.60
C VAL A 341 10.19 10.04 -4.62
N LEU A 342 10.55 11.23 -5.11
CA LEU A 342 10.75 12.41 -4.27
C LEU A 342 9.47 12.80 -3.52
N PHE A 343 8.32 12.75 -4.21
CA PHE A 343 7.03 13.02 -3.61
C PHE A 343 6.72 12.06 -2.45
N GLN A 344 6.90 10.75 -2.66
CA GLN A 344 6.69 9.76 -1.61
C GLN A 344 7.67 9.93 -0.44
N VAL A 345 8.92 10.32 -0.70
CA VAL A 345 9.90 10.64 0.36
C VAL A 345 9.44 11.82 1.20
N VAL A 346 8.93 12.89 0.58
CA VAL A 346 8.36 14.03 1.31
C VAL A 346 7.19 13.58 2.19
N LEU A 347 6.30 12.72 1.68
CA LEU A 347 5.18 12.18 2.45
C LEU A 347 5.62 11.29 3.63
N ILE A 348 6.71 10.52 3.48
CA ILE A 348 7.30 9.73 4.58
C ILE A 348 7.86 10.65 5.66
N VAL A 349 8.53 11.72 5.25
CA VAL A 349 9.10 12.70 6.19
C VAL A 349 7.98 13.46 6.90
N SER A 350 6.87 13.75 6.24
CA SER A 350 5.83 14.63 6.74
C SER A 350 4.74 13.96 7.60
N GLY A 351 4.66 12.62 7.62
CA GLY A 351 3.70 11.89 8.43
C GLY A 351 3.94 10.37 8.48
N ASN A 352 3.33 9.67 9.45
CA ASN A 352 3.39 8.20 9.48
C ASN A 352 2.19 7.62 8.74
N LEU A 353 2.41 7.11 7.53
CA LEU A 353 1.39 6.45 6.69
C LEU A 353 1.69 4.95 6.51
N SER A 354 2.07 4.26 7.60
CA SER A 354 2.47 2.84 7.53
C SER A 354 3.58 2.64 6.48
N PHE A 355 3.53 1.54 5.72
CA PHE A 355 4.37 1.26 4.57
C PHE A 355 3.77 1.72 3.22
N LEU A 356 2.66 2.48 3.20
CA LEU A 356 1.98 2.92 1.97
C LEU A 356 2.91 3.70 1.03
N ASN A 357 3.57 4.74 1.52
CA ASN A 357 4.44 5.58 0.69
C ASN A 357 5.64 4.79 0.17
N TRP A 358 6.22 3.93 1.01
CA TRP A 358 7.31 3.02 0.63
C TRP A 358 6.88 2.04 -0.47
N LEU A 359 5.65 1.52 -0.37
CA LEU A 359 5.07 0.63 -1.35
C LEU A 359 4.79 1.34 -2.68
N THR A 360 4.40 2.62 -2.66
CA THR A 360 4.19 3.45 -3.87
C THR A 360 5.51 3.84 -4.56
N ILE A 361 6.62 3.90 -3.83
CA ILE A 361 7.96 4.03 -4.43
C ILE A 361 8.26 2.84 -5.34
N VAL A 362 7.90 1.62 -4.95
CA VAL A 362 8.24 0.38 -5.67
C VAL A 362 7.85 0.42 -7.16
N PRO A 363 6.59 0.62 -7.57
CA PRO A 363 6.23 0.68 -9.00
C PRO A 363 6.87 1.86 -9.73
N SER A 364 7.21 2.95 -9.03
CA SER A 364 7.94 4.09 -9.62
C SER A 364 9.35 3.71 -10.06
N LEU A 365 9.96 2.68 -9.44
CA LEU A 365 11.30 2.21 -9.82
C LEU A 365 11.32 1.58 -11.22
N ALA A 366 10.18 1.13 -11.74
CA ALA A 366 10.03 0.61 -13.11
C ALA A 366 10.21 1.69 -14.20
N CYS A 367 10.28 2.97 -13.82
CA CYS A 367 10.60 4.07 -14.72
C CYS A 367 12.10 4.18 -15.04
N PHE A 368 12.98 3.56 -14.24
CA PHE A 368 14.43 3.62 -14.43
C PHE A 368 14.96 2.36 -15.12
N ASP A 369 15.86 2.54 -16.07
CA ASP A 369 16.57 1.45 -16.75
C ASP A 369 17.92 1.15 -16.08
N ASP A 370 18.60 0.10 -16.55
CA ASP A 370 19.88 -0.35 -15.99
C ASP A 370 20.95 0.76 -16.02
N ALA A 371 20.95 1.58 -17.06
CA ALA A 371 21.87 2.72 -17.18
C ALA A 371 21.67 3.75 -16.05
N SER A 372 20.41 4.00 -15.66
CA SER A 372 20.08 4.94 -14.58
C SER A 372 20.34 4.38 -13.19
N LEU A 373 20.13 3.08 -12.97
CA LEU A 373 20.32 2.44 -11.65
C LEU A 373 21.71 1.81 -11.47
N GLY A 374 22.57 1.87 -12.49
CA GLY A 374 23.90 1.27 -12.47
C GLY A 374 24.86 1.82 -11.40
N PHE A 375 24.53 2.95 -10.77
CA PHE A 375 25.31 3.50 -9.64
C PHE A 375 25.05 2.77 -8.32
N LEU A 376 23.91 2.10 -8.16
CA LEU A 376 23.56 1.33 -6.94
C LEU A 376 24.34 0.02 -6.83
N PHE A 377 25.02 -0.38 -7.90
CA PHE A 377 25.76 -1.63 -7.97
C PHE A 377 27.26 -1.35 -8.10
N SER A 378 28.06 -2.06 -7.31
CA SER A 378 29.51 -1.98 -7.38
C SER A 378 30.01 -2.29 -8.79
N SER A 379 30.99 -1.49 -9.24
CA SER A 379 31.66 -1.67 -10.55
C SER A 379 32.68 -2.82 -10.57
N GLY A 380 32.81 -3.58 -9.47
CA GLY A 380 33.65 -4.78 -9.38
C GLY A 380 32.92 -6.08 -9.78
N ARG A 381 33.24 -7.19 -9.10
CA ARG A 381 32.54 -8.48 -9.28
C ARG A 381 31.13 -8.39 -8.70
N GLY A 382 30.10 -8.52 -9.53
CA GLY A 382 28.71 -8.50 -9.10
C GLY A 382 27.71 -8.41 -10.25
N ALA A 383 26.44 -8.15 -9.93
CA ALA A 383 25.34 -8.11 -10.90
C ALA A 383 25.58 -7.14 -12.07
N LYS A 384 26.17 -5.96 -11.81
CA LYS A 384 26.51 -4.97 -12.84
C LYS A 384 27.48 -5.51 -13.88
N GLN A 385 28.57 -6.16 -13.44
CA GLN A 385 29.53 -6.75 -14.35
C GLN A 385 28.89 -7.89 -15.15
N THR A 386 28.07 -8.73 -14.52
CA THR A 386 27.35 -9.80 -15.24
C THR A 386 26.43 -9.25 -16.34
N VAL A 387 25.75 -8.13 -16.09
CA VAL A 387 24.92 -7.46 -17.10
C VAL A 387 25.77 -6.86 -18.22
N LEU A 388 26.90 -6.24 -17.90
CA LEU A 388 27.85 -5.72 -18.90
C LEU A 388 28.41 -6.85 -19.79
N ASP A 389 28.78 -7.98 -19.19
CA ASP A 389 29.27 -9.15 -19.93
C ASP A 389 28.19 -9.70 -20.87
N LEU A 390 26.94 -9.79 -20.41
CA LEU A 390 25.81 -10.22 -21.23
C LEU A 390 25.54 -9.26 -22.40
N GLN A 391 25.57 -7.96 -22.15
CA GLN A 391 25.38 -6.94 -23.19
C GLN A 391 26.54 -6.93 -24.19
N ALA A 392 27.76 -7.20 -23.75
CA ALA A 392 28.93 -7.33 -24.62
C ALA A 392 28.86 -8.61 -25.48
N GLU A 393 28.42 -9.74 -24.91
CA GLU A 393 28.17 -10.99 -25.64
C GLU A 393 27.11 -10.78 -26.74
N GLU A 394 26.01 -10.09 -26.41
CA GLU A 394 24.93 -9.76 -27.35
C GLU A 394 25.40 -8.80 -28.46
N ALA A 395 26.16 -7.76 -28.11
CA ALA A 395 26.76 -6.85 -29.08
C ALA A 395 27.79 -7.54 -30.00
N ALA A 396 28.43 -8.62 -29.54
CA ALA A 396 29.33 -9.45 -30.32
C ALA A 396 28.60 -10.50 -31.18
N GLY A 397 27.26 -10.49 -31.22
CA GLY A 397 26.45 -11.43 -31.99
C GLY A 397 26.42 -12.85 -31.41
N ARG A 398 26.88 -13.05 -30.18
CA ARG A 398 26.90 -14.36 -29.49
C ARG A 398 25.58 -14.61 -28.75
N THR A 399 24.45 -14.30 -29.39
CA THR A 399 23.14 -14.52 -28.77
C THR A 399 22.80 -16.01 -28.73
N HIS A 400 22.39 -16.49 -27.56
CA HIS A 400 21.89 -17.85 -27.44
C HIS A 400 20.58 -18.01 -28.24
N LYS A 401 20.44 -19.14 -28.96
CA LYS A 401 19.18 -19.48 -29.63
C LYS A 401 18.04 -19.51 -28.60
N PRO A 402 16.85 -18.95 -28.91
CA PRO A 402 15.74 -18.90 -27.98
C PRO A 402 15.33 -20.34 -27.59
N THR A 403 15.39 -20.64 -26.30
CA THR A 403 15.00 -21.95 -25.78
C THR A 403 13.48 -22.06 -25.70
N ARG A 404 12.92 -23.29 -25.73
CA ARG A 404 11.46 -23.52 -25.55
C ARG A 404 10.91 -22.80 -24.30
N GLY A 405 11.65 -22.80 -23.19
CA GLY A 405 11.28 -22.09 -21.97
C GLY A 405 11.15 -20.56 -22.14
N MET A 406 11.99 -19.93 -22.97
CA MET A 406 11.88 -18.49 -23.27
C MET A 406 10.62 -18.18 -24.09
N LEU A 407 10.24 -19.07 -25.01
CA LEU A 407 9.01 -18.93 -25.78
C LEU A 407 7.78 -19.06 -24.88
N ILE A 408 7.73 -20.10 -24.02
CA ILE A 408 6.65 -20.28 -23.03
C ILE A 408 6.55 -19.05 -22.14
N ARG A 409 7.69 -18.52 -21.66
CA ARG A 409 7.71 -17.30 -20.84
C ARG A 409 7.15 -16.09 -21.59
N ARG A 410 7.47 -15.94 -22.87
CA ARG A 410 6.91 -14.86 -23.70
C ARG A 410 5.38 -14.98 -23.78
N VAL A 411 4.85 -16.18 -24.00
CA VAL A 411 3.40 -16.43 -23.98
C VAL A 411 2.79 -16.09 -22.63
N VAL A 412 3.40 -16.53 -21.52
CA VAL A 412 2.93 -16.22 -20.16
C VAL A 412 2.92 -14.71 -19.90
N ASN A 413 3.94 -13.97 -20.31
CA ASN A 413 3.98 -12.52 -20.12
C ASN A 413 2.95 -11.80 -20.99
N VAL A 414 2.70 -12.27 -22.21
CA VAL A 414 1.61 -11.75 -23.06
C VAL A 414 0.25 -12.02 -22.43
N ALA A 415 0.02 -13.24 -21.92
CA ALA A 415 -1.20 -13.59 -21.20
C ALA A 415 -1.39 -12.72 -19.95
N LEU A 416 -0.33 -12.44 -19.19
CA LEU A 416 -0.36 -11.47 -18.08
C LEU A 416 -0.78 -10.08 -18.57
N GLY A 417 -0.18 -9.58 -19.65
CA GLY A 417 -0.54 -8.28 -20.22
C GLY A 417 -2.02 -8.20 -20.61
N VAL A 418 -2.55 -9.25 -21.23
CA VAL A 418 -3.98 -9.37 -21.59
C VAL A 418 -4.85 -9.42 -20.34
N LEU A 419 -4.48 -10.20 -19.33
CA LEU A 419 -5.21 -10.32 -18.06
C LEU A 419 -5.29 -8.97 -17.34
N ILE A 420 -4.15 -8.28 -17.17
CA ILE A 420 -4.10 -6.96 -16.53
C ILE A 420 -4.90 -5.94 -17.35
N GLY A 421 -4.83 -5.99 -18.68
CA GLY A 421 -5.64 -5.14 -19.54
C GLY A 421 -7.14 -5.35 -19.34
N TYR A 422 -7.58 -6.62 -19.29
CA TYR A 422 -8.97 -6.98 -19.04
C TYR A 422 -9.46 -6.53 -17.65
N LEU A 423 -8.71 -6.84 -16.59
CA LEU A 423 -9.05 -6.47 -15.22
C LEU A 423 -8.98 -4.95 -14.98
N SER A 424 -8.25 -4.21 -15.83
CA SER A 424 -8.19 -2.75 -15.75
C SER A 424 -9.44 -2.05 -16.29
N VAL A 425 -10.31 -2.73 -17.05
CA VAL A 425 -11.54 -2.14 -17.61
C VAL A 425 -12.45 -1.52 -16.53
N PRO A 426 -12.89 -2.25 -15.48
CA PRO A 426 -13.71 -1.67 -14.42
C PRO A 426 -12.99 -0.54 -13.67
N VAL A 427 -11.68 -0.65 -13.46
CA VAL A 427 -10.87 0.37 -12.78
C VAL A 427 -10.82 1.66 -13.59
N VAL A 428 -10.59 1.58 -14.90
CA VAL A 428 -10.57 2.76 -15.78
C VAL A 428 -11.95 3.39 -15.86
N LEU A 429 -13.02 2.61 -15.95
CA LEU A 429 -14.40 3.12 -15.90
C LEU A 429 -14.68 3.85 -14.57
N ASN A 430 -14.18 3.33 -13.44
CA ASN A 430 -14.28 4.01 -12.15
C ASN A 430 -13.48 5.32 -12.09
N LEU A 431 -12.27 5.37 -12.67
CA LEU A 431 -11.47 6.61 -12.75
C LEU A 431 -12.16 7.68 -13.61
N LEU A 432 -12.85 7.27 -14.67
CA LEU A 432 -13.63 8.17 -15.53
C LEU A 432 -14.97 8.60 -14.92
N SER A 433 -15.48 7.85 -13.94
CA SER A 433 -16.72 8.18 -13.23
C SER A 433 -16.59 9.47 -12.41
N SER A 434 -17.66 10.25 -12.37
CA SER A 434 -17.77 11.40 -11.43
C SER A 434 -17.98 10.94 -9.98
N LYS A 435 -18.51 9.73 -9.78
CA LYS A 435 -18.67 9.05 -8.48
C LYS A 435 -17.63 7.94 -8.36
N GLN A 436 -16.36 8.33 -8.33
CA GLN A 436 -15.25 7.39 -8.17
C GLN A 436 -15.34 6.71 -6.79
N VAL A 437 -15.26 5.39 -6.77
CA VAL A 437 -15.14 4.60 -5.53
C VAL A 437 -13.67 4.34 -5.23
N MET A 438 -13.29 4.49 -3.95
CA MET A 438 -11.92 4.39 -3.46
C MET A 438 -11.57 2.97 -3.00
N ASN A 439 -10.28 2.61 -3.09
CA ASN A 439 -9.68 1.40 -2.48
C ASN A 439 -10.47 0.10 -2.68
N THR A 440 -11.10 -0.04 -3.84
CA THR A 440 -12.00 -1.15 -4.14
C THR A 440 -11.28 -2.21 -4.94
N SER A 441 -11.43 -3.46 -4.49
CA SER A 441 -11.10 -4.64 -5.27
C SER A 441 -12.33 -5.11 -6.03
N PHE A 442 -12.20 -5.29 -7.35
CA PHE A 442 -13.27 -5.82 -8.21
C PHE A 442 -13.20 -7.35 -8.35
N ASP A 443 -12.12 -7.95 -7.83
CA ASP A 443 -11.89 -9.39 -7.87
C ASP A 443 -11.44 -9.93 -6.49
N PRO A 444 -11.77 -11.19 -6.14
CA PRO A 444 -11.41 -11.78 -4.84
C PRO A 444 -9.90 -11.89 -4.59
N LEU A 445 -9.10 -11.97 -5.65
CA LEU A 445 -7.64 -12.09 -5.58
C LEU A 445 -6.94 -10.73 -5.48
N ARG A 446 -7.71 -9.63 -5.54
CA ARG A 446 -7.27 -8.24 -5.43
C ARG A 446 -6.11 -7.92 -6.37
N ILE A 447 -6.17 -8.42 -7.60
CA ILE A 447 -5.06 -8.33 -8.57
C ILE A 447 -5.00 -6.96 -9.24
N VAL A 448 -6.14 -6.31 -9.49
CA VAL A 448 -6.19 -4.97 -10.10
C VAL A 448 -7.23 -4.13 -9.36
N ASN A 449 -6.76 -3.19 -8.55
CA ASN A 449 -7.62 -2.40 -7.66
C ASN A 449 -7.68 -0.92 -8.08
N THR A 450 -8.66 -0.21 -7.52
CA THR A 450 -8.63 1.26 -7.46
C THR A 450 -7.90 1.69 -6.21
N TYR A 451 -7.18 2.81 -6.32
CA TYR A 451 -6.47 3.41 -5.19
C TYR A 451 -6.92 4.86 -5.07
N GLY A 452 -7.23 5.27 -3.86
CA GLY A 452 -7.46 6.67 -3.51
C GLY A 452 -6.94 6.92 -2.11
N ALA A 453 -6.47 8.14 -1.88
CA ALA A 453 -5.95 8.54 -0.59
C ALA A 453 -6.39 9.96 -0.29
N PHE A 454 -6.94 10.17 0.92
CA PHE A 454 -7.25 11.47 1.47
C PHE A 454 -8.20 12.32 0.61
N GLY A 455 -9.25 11.69 0.04
CA GLY A 455 -10.31 12.41 -0.69
C GLY A 455 -11.00 13.47 0.16
N SER A 456 -11.24 13.14 1.44
CA SER A 456 -11.71 14.06 2.47
C SER A 456 -10.70 14.24 3.60
N ILE A 457 -10.66 15.45 4.17
CA ILE A 457 -9.75 15.80 5.25
C ILE A 457 -10.55 16.26 6.47
N THR A 458 -10.30 15.60 7.60
CA THR A 458 -10.86 16.02 8.87
C THR A 458 -10.26 17.36 9.28
N LYS A 459 -11.11 18.30 9.74
CA LYS A 459 -10.71 19.65 10.16
C LYS A 459 -10.43 19.76 11.66
N GLU A 460 -10.87 18.76 12.43
CA GLU A 460 -10.70 18.71 13.88
C GLU A 460 -10.18 17.34 14.29
N ARG A 461 -9.19 17.31 15.18
CA ARG A 461 -8.67 16.06 15.74
C ARG A 461 -9.48 15.66 16.97
N ALA A 462 -10.48 14.80 16.78
CA ALA A 462 -11.15 14.11 17.88
C ALA A 462 -10.38 12.85 18.27
N GLU A 463 -10.33 12.54 19.56
CA GLU A 463 -9.64 11.37 20.07
C GLU A 463 -10.44 10.70 21.18
N VAL A 464 -10.49 9.37 21.14
CA VAL A 464 -10.99 8.53 22.24
C VAL A 464 -9.86 8.25 23.21
N ILE A 465 -10.06 8.58 24.49
CA ILE A 465 -9.17 8.25 25.60
C ILE A 465 -9.87 7.22 26.48
N LEU A 466 -9.25 6.06 26.65
CA LEU A 466 -9.75 4.99 27.52
C LEU A 466 -9.25 5.23 28.95
N GLN A 467 -10.16 5.14 29.92
CA GLN A 467 -9.86 5.39 31.33
C GLN A 467 -10.41 4.26 32.19
N GLY A 468 -9.70 3.92 33.27
CA GLY A 468 -10.17 3.00 34.30
C GLY A 468 -10.21 3.66 35.68
N THR A 469 -11.01 3.11 36.60
CA THR A 469 -11.02 3.53 38.00
C THR A 469 -11.25 2.36 38.95
N LEU A 470 -10.73 2.48 40.17
CA LEU A 470 -10.98 1.56 41.29
C LEU A 470 -12.16 1.99 42.16
N SER A 471 -12.72 3.19 41.95
CA SER A 471 -13.84 3.71 42.73
C SER A 471 -15.07 2.78 42.66
N GLU A 472 -15.79 2.69 43.77
CA GLU A 472 -17.02 1.87 43.84
C GLU A 472 -18.14 2.45 42.97
N ASP A 473 -18.38 3.76 43.08
CA ASP A 473 -19.35 4.48 42.24
C ASP A 473 -18.62 5.25 41.12
N PRO A 474 -18.89 4.95 39.83
CA PRO A 474 -18.27 5.67 38.71
C PRO A 474 -18.75 7.13 38.59
N LYS A 475 -19.82 7.52 39.30
CA LYS A 475 -20.37 8.88 39.32
C LYS A 475 -19.86 9.73 40.48
N ASP A 476 -19.07 9.16 41.39
CA ASP A 476 -18.47 9.90 42.49
C ASP A 476 -17.58 11.04 41.94
N PRO A 477 -17.83 12.32 42.31
CA PRO A 477 -16.97 13.43 41.93
C PRO A 477 -15.51 13.28 42.37
N GLY A 478 -15.26 12.50 43.43
CA GLY A 478 -13.92 12.17 43.92
C GLY A 478 -13.24 11.01 43.19
N ALA A 479 -13.91 10.35 42.23
CA ALA A 479 -13.36 9.19 41.53
C ALA A 479 -12.13 9.58 40.68
N VAL A 480 -11.01 8.90 40.93
CA VAL A 480 -9.79 9.06 40.14
C VAL A 480 -9.87 8.15 38.93
N TRP A 481 -9.86 8.75 37.75
CA TRP A 481 -9.84 8.05 36.47
C TRP A 481 -8.44 8.10 35.86
N GLU A 482 -7.80 6.95 35.74
CA GLU A 482 -6.45 6.79 35.21
C GLU A 482 -6.50 6.44 33.71
N GLU A 483 -5.64 7.05 32.89
CA GLU A 483 -5.68 6.94 31.42
C GLU A 483 -4.76 5.84 30.90
N TYR A 484 -5.29 4.99 30.02
CA TYR A 484 -4.47 4.08 29.21
C TYR A 484 -3.78 4.85 28.07
N GLN A 485 -2.53 4.53 27.76
CA GLN A 485 -1.80 5.16 26.66
C GLN A 485 -1.48 4.17 25.54
N PHE A 486 -1.78 4.57 24.30
CA PHE A 486 -1.42 3.83 23.08
C PHE A 486 0.06 4.02 22.73
N VAL A 487 0.61 3.29 21.75
CA VAL A 487 2.07 3.27 21.48
C VAL A 487 2.56 4.49 20.73
N CYS A 488 1.77 5.07 19.83
CA CYS A 488 2.17 6.21 19.00
C CYS A 488 1.08 7.26 18.83
N LYS A 489 -0.17 6.87 19.07
CA LYS A 489 -1.30 7.77 19.02
C LYS A 489 -1.20 8.87 20.08
N PRO A 490 -1.64 10.11 19.77
CA PRO A 490 -1.74 11.19 20.74
C PRO A 490 -2.62 10.84 21.94
N GLY A 491 -2.08 11.15 23.13
CA GLY A 491 -2.68 10.94 24.44
C GLY A 491 -2.14 11.98 25.41
N GLU A 492 -1.08 11.65 26.14
CA GLU A 492 -0.41 12.61 27.03
C GLU A 492 0.07 13.90 26.32
N LEU A 493 -0.08 15.05 26.98
CA LEU A 493 0.15 16.37 26.39
C LEU A 493 1.63 16.70 26.10
N THR A 494 2.53 16.16 26.89
CA THR A 494 3.99 16.31 26.80
C THR A 494 4.61 15.30 25.84
N ARG A 495 3.84 14.31 25.38
CA ARG A 495 4.34 13.27 24.49
C ARG A 495 4.61 13.83 23.10
N ARG A 496 5.87 13.72 22.70
CA ARG A 496 6.30 13.98 21.32
C ARG A 496 5.68 12.95 20.37
N PRO A 497 5.14 13.37 19.20
CA PRO A 497 4.69 12.43 18.17
C PRO A 497 5.78 11.45 17.74
N CYS A 498 5.43 10.21 17.43
CA CYS A 498 6.40 9.15 17.14
C CYS A 498 6.88 9.16 15.67
N LEU A 499 8.06 8.59 15.41
CA LEU A 499 8.55 8.28 14.07
C LEU A 499 8.56 6.76 13.89
N ILE A 500 7.65 6.23 13.08
CA ILE A 500 7.43 4.77 13.00
C ILE A 500 7.41 4.19 11.59
N SER A 501 7.20 5.00 10.54
CA SER A 501 7.18 4.49 9.17
C SER A 501 8.48 3.76 8.84
N PRO A 502 8.45 2.54 8.26
CA PRO A 502 7.31 1.86 7.61
C PRO A 502 6.44 0.96 8.52
N TYR A 503 6.68 0.90 9.82
CA TYR A 503 5.91 0.06 10.73
C TYR A 503 4.47 0.57 10.94
N HIS A 504 3.55 -0.33 11.27
CA HIS A 504 2.13 -0.05 11.40
C HIS A 504 1.55 -0.58 12.72
N TYR A 505 1.22 0.31 13.65
CA TYR A 505 0.42 -0.02 14.82
C TYR A 505 -1.07 0.01 14.45
N ARG A 506 -1.65 -1.17 14.24
CA ARG A 506 -3.02 -1.30 13.70
C ARG A 506 -4.05 -0.79 14.71
N LEU A 507 -3.82 -1.01 16.00
CA LEU A 507 -4.69 -0.54 17.08
C LEU A 507 -4.74 0.99 17.16
N ASP A 508 -3.58 1.65 17.18
CA ASP A 508 -3.45 3.11 17.18
C ASP A 508 -4.15 3.76 15.98
N TRP A 509 -4.07 3.13 14.81
CA TRP A 509 -4.75 3.61 13.61
C TRP A 509 -6.27 3.44 13.68
N LEU A 510 -6.76 2.28 14.13
CA LEU A 510 -8.20 2.02 14.16
C LEU A 510 -8.92 2.81 15.24
N ILE A 511 -8.28 3.08 16.38
CA ILE A 511 -8.91 3.91 17.42
C ILE A 511 -9.03 5.37 16.95
N TRP A 512 -8.15 5.85 16.06
CA TRP A 512 -8.32 7.14 15.40
C TRP A 512 -9.57 7.16 14.52
N PHE A 513 -9.85 6.08 13.77
CA PHE A 513 -11.11 5.95 13.02
C PHE A 513 -12.33 5.89 13.94
N ALA A 514 -12.24 5.17 15.06
CA ALA A 514 -13.33 5.05 16.02
C ALA A 514 -13.77 6.41 16.59
N ALA A 515 -12.85 7.38 16.73
CA ALA A 515 -13.15 8.73 17.21
C ALA A 515 -14.10 9.53 16.29
N PHE A 516 -14.26 9.12 15.02
CA PHE A 516 -15.21 9.74 14.09
C PHE A 516 -16.55 9.00 14.02
N GLN A 517 -16.63 7.82 14.61
CA GLN A 517 -17.81 6.96 14.63
C GLN A 517 -18.40 6.91 16.03
N THR A 518 -19.51 6.20 16.21
CA THR A 518 -20.01 5.88 17.56
C THR A 518 -19.47 4.53 18.01
N TYR A 519 -19.49 4.27 19.32
CA TYR A 519 -19.00 2.99 19.85
C TYR A 519 -19.86 1.80 19.41
N GLU A 520 -21.12 2.03 19.02
CA GLU A 520 -22.00 1.01 18.42
C GLU A 520 -21.59 0.64 16.99
N GLN A 521 -20.96 1.56 16.26
CA GLN A 521 -20.37 1.27 14.94
C GLN A 521 -18.98 0.64 15.07
N SER A 522 -18.24 1.01 16.12
CA SER A 522 -16.92 0.48 16.46
C SER A 522 -16.98 -0.49 17.65
N GLU A 523 -17.78 -1.56 17.53
CA GLU A 523 -18.06 -2.50 18.62
C GLU A 523 -16.81 -3.14 19.24
N TRP A 524 -15.73 -3.28 18.46
CA TRP A 524 -14.44 -3.78 18.93
C TRP A 524 -13.83 -2.93 20.06
N VAL A 525 -14.21 -1.65 20.18
CA VAL A 525 -13.79 -0.78 21.29
C VAL A 525 -14.41 -1.23 22.61
N ILE A 526 -15.65 -1.74 22.58
CA ILE A 526 -16.30 -2.33 23.76
C ILE A 526 -15.66 -3.68 24.13
N HIS A 527 -15.23 -4.45 23.13
CA HIS A 527 -14.44 -5.66 23.40
C HIS A 527 -13.14 -5.30 24.13
N ILE A 528 -12.41 -4.28 23.68
CA ILE A 528 -11.23 -3.77 24.39
C ILE A 528 -11.59 -3.35 25.81
N ALA A 529 -12.68 -2.60 26.02
CA ALA A 529 -13.10 -2.17 27.35
C ALA A 529 -13.27 -3.37 28.31
N GLY A 530 -13.87 -4.46 27.86
CA GLY A 530 -13.94 -5.70 28.64
C GLY A 530 -12.58 -6.33 28.93
N ARG A 531 -11.65 -6.33 27.97
CA ARG A 531 -10.27 -6.81 28.17
C ARG A 531 -9.48 -5.94 29.16
N LEU A 532 -9.70 -4.62 29.14
CA LEU A 532 -9.12 -3.69 30.12
C LEU A 532 -9.64 -3.95 31.54
N LEU A 533 -10.94 -4.20 31.69
CA LEU A 533 -11.56 -4.55 32.97
C LEU A 533 -11.01 -5.85 33.58
N ALA A 534 -10.68 -6.84 32.74
CA ALA A 534 -10.03 -8.07 33.21
C ALA A 534 -8.51 -7.97 33.34
N ASN A 535 -7.91 -6.84 32.98
CA ASN A 535 -6.46 -6.64 32.96
C ASN A 535 -5.75 -7.71 32.11
N ASP A 536 -6.31 -8.04 30.95
CA ASP A 536 -5.79 -9.08 30.05
C ASP A 536 -4.41 -8.71 29.49
N THR A 537 -3.37 -9.39 29.96
CA THR A 537 -1.98 -9.10 29.60
C THR A 537 -1.70 -9.23 28.10
N SER A 538 -2.46 -10.06 27.39
CA SER A 538 -2.32 -10.23 25.94
C SER A 538 -2.76 -8.97 25.20
N THR A 539 -4.01 -8.53 25.39
CA THR A 539 -4.53 -7.31 24.75
C THR A 539 -3.76 -6.06 25.18
N LEU A 540 -3.43 -5.98 26.47
CA LEU A 540 -2.72 -4.84 27.05
C LEU A 540 -1.29 -4.69 26.54
N SER A 541 -0.67 -5.74 25.99
CA SER A 541 0.65 -5.63 25.37
C SER A 541 0.64 -4.78 24.09
N LEU A 542 -0.53 -4.43 23.55
CA LEU A 542 -0.68 -3.48 22.44
C LEU A 542 -0.70 -2.01 22.91
N LEU A 543 -0.69 -1.75 24.22
CA LEU A 543 -0.67 -0.43 24.81
C LEU A 543 0.72 -0.13 25.38
N GLU A 544 1.09 1.15 25.37
CA GLU A 544 2.35 1.62 25.96
C GLU A 544 2.28 1.62 27.49
N HIS A 545 1.15 2.09 28.03
CA HIS A 545 0.99 2.26 29.46
C HIS A 545 -0.36 1.73 29.93
N ASN A 546 -0.30 0.81 30.91
CA ASN A 546 -1.43 0.34 31.68
C ASN A 546 -1.31 0.84 33.13
N PRO A 547 -2.19 1.74 33.59
CA PRO A 547 -2.15 2.27 34.96
C PRO A 547 -2.47 1.24 36.06
N PHE A 548 -3.02 0.08 35.68
CA PHE A 548 -3.39 -1.01 36.59
C PHE A 548 -2.44 -2.21 36.50
N GLN A 549 -1.29 -2.06 35.83
CA GLN A 549 -0.31 -3.14 35.73
C GLN A 549 0.26 -3.49 37.12
N GLY A 550 0.11 -4.74 37.53
CA GLY A 550 0.55 -5.21 38.86
C GLY A 550 -0.28 -4.65 40.03
N ARG A 551 -1.42 -4.03 39.76
CA ARG A 551 -2.39 -3.52 40.75
C ARG A 551 -3.72 -4.27 40.62
N GLU A 552 -4.68 -3.91 41.47
CA GLU A 552 -6.06 -4.38 41.35
C GLU A 552 -6.67 -3.99 40.00
N ASN A 553 -7.53 -4.86 39.46
CA ASN A 553 -8.23 -4.61 38.21
C ASN A 553 -9.21 -3.43 38.37
N PRO A 554 -9.36 -2.58 37.34
CA PRO A 554 -10.32 -1.48 37.40
C PRO A 554 -11.74 -2.03 37.52
N ARG A 555 -12.54 -1.42 38.39
CA ARG A 555 -13.97 -1.76 38.56
C ARG A 555 -14.80 -1.25 37.39
N TRP A 556 -14.39 -0.09 36.85
CA TRP A 556 -15.08 0.58 35.76
C TRP A 556 -14.08 1.03 34.70
N VAL A 557 -14.49 0.92 33.45
CA VAL A 557 -13.79 1.49 32.29
C VAL A 557 -14.75 2.39 31.53
N ARG A 558 -14.26 3.54 31.06
CA ARG A 558 -15.02 4.45 30.20
C ARG A 558 -14.18 4.96 29.03
N GLY A 559 -14.87 5.45 28.01
CA GLY A 559 -14.26 6.17 26.89
C GLY A 559 -14.63 7.65 26.96
N GLU A 560 -13.64 8.53 26.82
CA GLU A 560 -13.84 9.97 26.82
C GLU A 560 -13.40 10.58 25.48
N HIS A 561 -14.20 11.50 24.95
CA HIS A 561 -13.89 12.26 23.75
C HIS A 561 -13.17 13.56 24.09
N PHE A 562 -12.02 13.75 23.45
CA PHE A 562 -11.22 14.95 23.55
C PHE A 562 -10.92 15.52 22.17
N LYS A 563 -10.97 16.85 22.06
CA LYS A 563 -10.44 17.57 20.93
C LYS A 563 -8.98 17.90 21.19
N TYR A 564 -8.09 17.43 20.33
CA TYR A 564 -6.67 17.73 20.37
C TYR A 564 -6.32 18.82 19.37
N LYS A 565 -5.30 19.60 19.71
CA LYS A 565 -4.60 20.53 18.82
C LYS A 565 -3.12 20.52 19.11
N PHE A 566 -2.30 20.79 18.11
CA PHE A 566 -0.89 21.08 18.35
C PHE A 566 -0.74 22.36 19.17
N SER A 567 0.22 22.35 20.09
CA SER A 567 0.65 23.58 20.75
C SER A 567 1.28 24.53 19.71
N PRO A 568 0.91 25.82 19.67
CA PRO A 568 1.60 26.77 18.80
C PRO A 568 3.07 26.94 19.21
N LEU A 569 3.98 27.05 18.24
CA LEU A 569 5.38 27.39 18.47
C LEU A 569 5.46 28.75 19.17
N GLY A 570 6.33 28.85 20.17
CA GLY A 570 6.47 30.06 20.99
C GLY A 570 5.35 30.27 22.03
N SER A 571 4.35 29.39 22.10
CA SER A 571 3.35 29.45 23.18
C SER A 571 3.94 29.04 24.53
N ALA A 572 3.35 29.53 25.63
CA ALA A 572 3.74 29.12 26.98
C ALA A 572 3.62 27.59 27.20
N SER A 573 2.61 26.96 26.58
CA SER A 573 2.45 25.50 26.62
C SER A 573 3.59 24.76 25.94
N ALA A 574 4.04 25.24 24.76
CA ALA A 574 5.19 24.66 24.08
C ALA A 574 6.49 24.87 24.88
N ALA A 575 6.65 26.02 25.54
CA ALA A 575 7.78 26.27 26.44
C ALA A 575 7.80 25.34 27.67
N GLN A 576 6.64 24.86 28.11
CA GLN A 576 6.49 23.82 29.14
C GLN A 576 6.69 22.38 28.61
N GLY A 577 7.07 22.22 27.34
CA GLY A 577 7.27 20.91 26.71
C GLY A 577 5.99 20.20 26.28
N LYS A 578 4.83 20.87 26.28
CA LYS A 578 3.58 20.31 25.76
C LYS A 578 3.60 20.38 24.24
N TRP A 579 3.39 19.24 23.58
CA TRP A 579 3.19 19.13 22.13
C TRP A 579 1.72 19.27 21.74
N TRP A 580 0.83 18.96 22.69
CA TRP A 580 -0.60 18.93 22.50
C TRP A 580 -1.34 19.81 23.49
N LEU A 581 -2.46 20.33 23.04
CA LEU A 581 -3.51 20.94 23.83
C LEU A 581 -4.75 20.06 23.66
N ARG A 582 -5.47 19.78 24.75
CA ARG A 582 -6.72 19.01 24.69
C ARG A 582 -7.86 19.71 25.40
N LYS A 583 -9.06 19.56 24.86
CA LYS A 583 -10.32 19.99 25.49
C LYS A 583 -11.30 18.83 25.50
N ARG A 584 -11.86 18.51 26.68
CA ARG A 584 -12.90 17.48 26.80
C ARG A 584 -14.15 17.92 26.03
N ILE A 585 -14.68 17.03 25.20
CA ILE A 585 -15.93 17.21 24.47
C ILE A 585 -17.08 16.59 25.26
N GLY A 586 -16.90 15.35 25.71
CA GLY A 586 -17.91 14.57 26.43
C GLY A 586 -17.59 13.08 26.46
N PRO A 587 -18.47 12.24 27.00
CA PRO A 587 -18.27 10.79 27.01
C PRO A 587 -18.37 10.22 25.59
N TYR A 588 -17.52 9.24 25.27
CA TYR A 588 -17.62 8.42 24.07
C TYR A 588 -18.53 7.21 24.30
N PHE A 589 -18.24 6.44 25.35
CA PHE A 589 -19.12 5.41 25.89
C PHE A 589 -19.16 5.54 27.42
N PRO A 590 -20.28 5.21 28.08
CA PRO A 590 -20.43 5.38 29.52
C PRO A 590 -19.48 4.47 30.32
N ALA A 591 -19.37 4.70 31.63
CA ALA A 591 -18.68 3.76 32.50
C ALA A 591 -19.37 2.38 32.45
N VAL A 592 -18.59 1.35 32.14
CA VAL A 592 -19.02 -0.04 32.06
C VAL A 592 -18.19 -0.90 33.01
N ASP A 593 -18.80 -1.97 33.50
CA ASP A 593 -18.21 -3.01 34.34
C ASP A 593 -18.38 -4.39 33.69
N LEU A 594 -17.73 -5.41 34.26
CA LEU A 594 -17.80 -6.77 33.71
C LEU A 594 -19.21 -7.35 33.78
N ALA A 595 -20.00 -7.00 34.80
CA ALA A 595 -21.35 -7.50 34.97
C ALA A 595 -22.30 -6.99 33.87
N SER A 596 -22.24 -5.69 33.56
CA SER A 596 -23.06 -5.08 32.49
C SER A 596 -22.66 -5.56 31.10
N LEU A 597 -21.37 -5.81 30.86
CA LEU A 597 -20.88 -6.27 29.56
C LEU A 597 -21.18 -7.75 29.28
N ARG A 598 -21.51 -8.56 30.29
CA ARG A 598 -21.74 -10.00 30.15
C ARG A 598 -22.77 -10.36 29.08
N GLY A 599 -23.89 -9.65 29.05
CA GLY A 599 -24.95 -9.87 28.06
C GLY A 599 -24.51 -9.51 26.64
N TYR A 600 -23.71 -8.46 26.50
CA TYR A 600 -23.19 -7.97 25.23
C TYR A 600 -22.13 -8.93 24.65
N PHE A 601 -21.19 -9.39 25.47
CA PHE A 601 -20.19 -10.38 25.05
C PHE A 601 -20.85 -11.69 24.60
N LYS A 602 -21.87 -12.15 25.34
CA LYS A 602 -22.62 -13.36 24.99
C LYS A 602 -23.36 -13.22 23.66
N SER A 603 -23.97 -12.07 23.38
CA SER A 603 -24.71 -11.87 22.11
C SER A 603 -23.79 -11.84 20.89
N ARG A 604 -22.52 -11.44 21.07
CA ARG A 604 -21.48 -11.40 20.03
C ARG A 604 -20.63 -12.68 19.95
N ASN A 605 -20.89 -13.67 20.80
CA ASN A 605 -20.06 -14.87 20.96
C ASN A 605 -18.59 -14.56 21.26
N TRP A 606 -18.32 -13.48 21.98
CA TRP A 606 -16.98 -13.18 22.46
C TRP A 606 -16.70 -13.90 23.77
N LEU A 607 -15.47 -14.38 23.93
CA LEU A 607 -14.99 -14.93 25.20
C LEU A 607 -15.13 -13.89 26.30
N HIS A 608 -15.88 -14.24 27.34
CA HIS A 608 -16.05 -13.36 28.49
C HIS A 608 -14.69 -13.17 29.18
N PRO A 609 -14.29 -11.95 29.58
CA PRO A 609 -12.96 -11.71 30.13
C PRO A 609 -12.62 -12.47 31.43
N ASP A 610 -13.63 -13.01 32.13
CA ASP A 610 -13.50 -13.81 33.36
C ASP A 610 -13.26 -15.31 33.10
N LEU A 611 -13.34 -15.76 31.84
CA LEU A 611 -13.20 -17.15 31.37
C LEU A 611 -11.99 -17.26 30.44
#